data_AF-A0A497RFB0-F1
#
_entry.id   AF-A0A497RFB0-F1
#
_cell.length_a   1.000
_cell.length_b   1.000
_cell.length_c   1.000
_cell.angle_alpha   90.00
_cell.angle_beta   90.00
_cell.angle_gamma   90.00
#
_symmetry.space_group_name_H-M   'P 1'
#
loop_
_entity.id
_entity.type
_entity.pdbx_description
1 polymer ?
#
loop_
_entity_poly.entity_id
_entity_poly.type
_entity_poly.pdbx_seq_one_letter_code
_entity_poly.pdbx_strand_id
1 'polypeptide(L)' 'MGAGVFKGIPEAIEHMVQIADKRLPVKENNEQYEKYFTVYKELYQALYSKQLYDKLATLK' A
#
# COMPACT_ATOMS: atom_id res chain seq x y z
N MET A 1 -26.52 -11.64 -0.47
CA MET A 1 -27.30 -11.77 -1.73
C MET A 1 -28.30 -12.92 -1.73
N GLY A 2 -28.04 -14.05 -1.06
CA GLY A 2 -28.95 -15.23 -1.08
C GLY A 2 -30.31 -15.10 -0.38
N ALA A 3 -30.60 -14.03 0.37
CA ALA A 3 -31.87 -13.84 1.10
C ALA A 3 -32.70 -12.63 0.60
N GLY A 4 -32.36 -12.03 -0.55
CA GLY A 4 -33.12 -10.92 -1.14
C GLY A 4 -33.04 -9.57 -0.42
N VAL A 5 -32.20 -9.44 0.62
CA VAL A 5 -32.09 -8.23 1.47
C VAL A 5 -31.45 -7.03 0.76
N PHE A 6 -30.64 -7.26 -0.29
CA PHE A 6 -30.02 -6.20 -1.09
C PHE A 6 -30.18 -6.54 -2.58
N LYS A 7 -30.57 -5.56 -3.41
CA LYS A 7 -30.83 -5.70 -4.85
C LYS A 7 -29.55 -5.89 -5.68
N GLY A 8 -28.39 -5.58 -5.11
CA GLY A 8 -27.10 -5.79 -5.77
C GLY A 8 -25.90 -5.62 -4.85
N ILE A 9 -24.72 -5.94 -5.38
CA ILE A 9 -23.43 -5.79 -4.68
C ILE A 9 -23.17 -4.33 -4.26
N PRO A 10 -23.41 -3.29 -5.09
CA PRO A 10 -23.17 -1.90 -4.68
C PRO A 10 -23.99 -1.49 -3.45
N GLU A 11 -25.26 -1.86 -3.41
CA GLU A 11 -26.17 -1.57 -2.29
C GLU A 11 -25.74 -2.32 -1.01
N ALA A 12 -25.31 -3.57 -1.14
CA ALA A 12 -24.78 -4.31 0.00
C ALA A 12 -23.50 -3.68 0.56
N ILE A 13 -22.62 -3.16 -0.29
CA ILE A 13 -21.38 -2.49 0.13
C ILE A 13 -21.69 -1.18 0.87
N GLU A 14 -22.61 -0.36 0.37
CA GLU A 14 -23.01 0.89 1.03
C GLU A 14 -23.57 0.68 2.43
N HIS A 15 -24.36 -0.38 2.63
CA HIS A 15 -24.98 -0.66 3.92
C HIS A 15 -24.09 -1.46 4.88
N MET A 16 -23.11 -2.22 4.38
CA MET A 16 -22.23 -3.06 5.21
C MET A 16 -20.88 -2.41 5.52
N VAL A 17 -20.33 -1.62 4.61
CA VAL A 17 -18.98 -1.06 4.76
C VAL A 17 -19.06 0.31 5.43
N GLN A 18 -18.70 0.34 6.71
CA GLN A 18 -18.52 1.58 7.45
C GLN A 18 -17.04 1.97 7.44
N ILE A 19 -16.72 3.14 6.88
CA ILE A 19 -15.37 3.69 6.95
C ILE A 19 -15.18 4.30 8.34
N ALA A 20 -14.51 3.56 9.22
CA ALA A 20 -14.33 3.96 10.62
C ALA A 20 -13.44 5.21 10.78
N ASP A 21 -12.40 5.35 9.96
CA ASP A 21 -11.48 6.48 10.00
C ASP A 21 -10.88 6.77 8.62
N LYS A 22 -10.77 8.05 8.27
CA LYS A 22 -10.10 8.51 7.06
C LYS A 22 -8.86 9.30 7.44
N ARG A 23 -7.67 8.77 7.13
CA ARG A 23 -6.42 9.51 7.26
C ARG A 23 -6.15 10.28 5.99
N LEU A 24 -6.25 11.60 6.06
CA LEU A 24 -5.88 12.48 4.97
C LEU A 24 -4.36 12.70 4.95
N PRO A 25 -3.74 12.79 3.77
CA PRO A 25 -2.32 13.12 3.69
C PRO A 25 -2.08 14.53 4.24
N VAL A 26 -1.12 14.66 5.14
CA VAL A 26 -0.66 15.95 5.67
C VAL A 26 0.32 16.54 4.66
N LYS A 27 -0.03 17.70 4.07
CA LYS A 27 0.75 18.32 2.97
C LYS A 27 2.23 18.54 3.32
N GLU A 28 2.52 18.97 4.54
CA GLU A 28 3.87 19.25 5.03
C GLU A 28 4.76 18.00 5.07
N ASN A 29 4.16 16.82 5.30
CA ASN A 29 4.90 15.57 5.34
C ASN A 29 5.17 15.02 3.94
N ASN A 30 4.42 15.47 2.94
CA ASN A 30 4.51 14.92 1.58
C ASN A 30 5.89 15.19 0.97
N GLU A 31 6.42 16.42 1.13
CA GLU A 31 7.74 16.80 0.64
C GLU A 31 8.87 16.04 1.36
N GLN A 32 8.71 15.75 2.66
CA GLN A 32 9.69 14.96 3.40
C GLN A 32 9.66 13.50 2.97
N TYR A 33 8.48 12.92 2.83
CA TYR A 33 8.33 11.54 2.35
C TYR A 33 8.85 11.36 0.93
N GLU A 34 8.68 12.35 0.06
CA GLU A 34 9.19 12.30 -1.32
C GLU A 34 10.74 12.26 -1.36
N LYS A 35 11.40 13.04 -0.50
CA LYS A 35 12.86 12.99 -0.34
C LYS A 35 13.33 11.62 0.13
N TYR A 36 12.70 11.07 1.17
CA TYR A 36 13.05 9.74 1.67
C TYR A 36 12.75 8.64 0.65
N PHE A 37 11.65 8.76 -0.09
CA PHE A 37 11.25 7.80 -1.09
C PHE A 37 12.24 7.74 -2.25
N THR A 38 12.80 8.88 -2.65
CA THR A 38 13.83 8.94 -3.69
C THR A 38 15.07 8.14 -3.29
N VAL A 39 15.58 8.38 -2.07
CA VAL A 39 16.73 7.64 -1.53
C VAL A 39 16.42 6.14 -1.39
N TYR A 40 15.24 5.80 -0.90
CA TYR A 40 14.80 4.40 -0.81
C TYR A 40 14.78 3.71 -2.18
N LYS A 41 14.28 4.39 -3.22
CA LYS A 41 14.19 3.85 -4.58
C LYS A 41 15.58 3.60 -5.17
N GLU A 42 16.50 4.54 -5.00
CA GLU A 42 17.89 4.39 -5.43
C GLU A 42 18.58 3.23 -4.73
N LEU A 43 18.42 3.13 -3.40
CA LEU A 43 18.95 2.02 -2.61
C LEU A 43 18.38 0.67 -3.07
N TYR A 44 17.07 0.60 -3.27
CA TYR A 44 16.41 -0.60 -3.76
C TYR A 44 16.97 -1.03 -5.12
N GLN A 45 17.11 -0.09 -6.07
CA GLN A 45 17.68 -0.38 -7.39
C GLN A 45 19.16 -0.82 -7.31
N ALA A 46 19.95 -0.19 -6.45
CA ALA A 46 21.35 -0.59 -6.24
C ALA A 46 21.48 -1.99 -5.62
N LEU A 47 20.59 -2.35 -4.70
CA LEU A 47 20.56 -3.67 -4.08
C LEU A 47 20.05 -4.75 -5.05
N TYR A 48 19.01 -4.43 -5.82
CA TYR A 48 18.42 -5.31 -6.82
C TYR A 48 19.39 -5.58 -7.98
N SER A 49 20.02 -4.55 -8.54
CA SER A 49 20.98 -4.68 -9.65
C SER A 49 22.18 -5.56 -9.29
N LYS A 50 22.58 -5.59 -8.01
CA LYS A 50 23.67 -6.44 -7.52
C LYS A 50 23.21 -7.84 -7.08
N GLN A 51 21.91 -8.16 -7.21
CA GLN A 51 21.27 -9.40 -6.75
C GLN A 51 21.65 -9.74 -5.30
N LEU A 52 21.80 -8.71 -4.45
CA LEU A 52 22.32 -8.89 -3.09
C LEU A 52 21.35 -9.69 -2.22
N TYR A 53 20.04 -9.54 -2.45
CA TYR A 53 19.02 -10.33 -1.77
C TYR A 53 19.09 -11.82 -2.12
N ASP A 54 19.35 -12.16 -3.39
CA ASP A 54 19.51 -13.56 -3.81
C ASP A 54 20.78 -14.18 -3.22
N LYS A 55 21.87 -13.40 -3.15
CA LYS A 55 23.11 -13.81 -2.47
C LYS A 55 22.92 -14.01 -0.97
N LEU A 56 22.16 -13.14 -0.32
CA LEU A 56 21.78 -13.30 1.10
C LEU A 56 20.89 -14.54 1.32
N ALA A 57 19.97 -14.82 0.40
CA ALA A 57 19.08 -15.96 0.49
C ALA A 57 19.81 -17.31 0.31
N THR A 58 20.90 -17.33 -0.48
CA THR A 58 21.73 -18.52 -0.72
C THR A 58 22.80 -18.77 0.34
N LEU A 59 23.03 -17.81 1.25
CA LEU A 59 23.92 -17.96 2.42
C LEU A 59 23.21 -18.61 3.64
N LYS A 60 21.93 -18.94 3.51
CA LYS A 60 21.14 -19.68 4.50
C LYS A 60 21.23 -21.17 4.26
#